data_AF-A0A2V8K0J8-F1
#
_entry.id   AF-A0A2V8K0J8-F1
#
_cell.length_a   1.000
_cell.length_b   1.000
_cell.length_c   1.000
_cell.angle_alpha   90.00
_cell.angle_beta   90.00
_cell.angle_gamma   90.00
#
_symmetry.space_group_name_H-M   'P 1'
#
loop_
_entity.id
_entity.type
_entity.pdbx_description
1 polymer ?
#
loop_
_entity_poly.entity_id
_entity_poly.type
_entity_poly.pdbx_seq_one_letter_code
_entity_poly.pdbx_strand_id
1 'polypeptide(L)' 'MSLKVVIPTPLRKFTSGAELVEVEAVTLEEVLDTLDSKYP' A
#
# COMPACT_ATOMS: atom_id res chain seq x y z
N MET A 1 11.02 1.66 7.91
CA MET A 1 11.67 2.38 6.79
C MET A 1 10.56 2.94 5.90
N SER A 2 10.72 4.13 5.31
CA SER A 2 9.72 4.66 4.37
C SER A 2 9.88 3.95 3.02
N LEU A 3 8.80 3.33 2.54
CA LEU A 3 8.74 2.53 1.32
C LEU A 3 7.66 3.10 0.40
N LYS A 4 7.97 3.13 -0.90
CA LYS A 4 7.02 3.45 -1.96
C LYS A 4 6.50 2.16 -2.57
N VAL A 5 5.23 1.86 -2.35
CA VAL A 5 4.56 0.69 -2.91
C VAL A 5 3.87 1.08 -4.20
N VAL A 6 4.26 0.43 -5.30
CA VAL A 6 3.59 0.58 -6.61
C VAL A 6 2.33 -0.27 -6.61
N ILE A 7 1.18 0.34 -6.90
CA ILE A 7 -0.10 -0.38 -6.98
C ILE A 7 -0.39 -0.76 -8.43
N PRO A 8 -0.45 -2.07 -8.75
CA PRO A 8 -0.86 -2.56 -10.05
C PRO A 8 -2.25 -2.06 -10.43
N THR A 9 -2.47 -1.75 -11.71
CA THR A 9 -3.74 -1.21 -12.23
C THR A 9 -4.99 -1.95 -11.73
N PRO A 10 -5.03 -3.31 -11.66
CA PRO A 10 -6.21 -4.03 -11.15
C PRO A 10 -6.53 -3.76 -9.68
N LEU A 11 -5.53 -3.40 -8.87
CA LEU A 11 -5.65 -3.18 -7.43
C LEU A 11 -5.92 -1.73 -7.07
N ARG A 12 -5.71 -0.79 -8.01
CA ARG A 12 -5.95 0.65 -7.77
C ARG A 12 -7.39 0.98 -7.37
N LYS A 13 -8.35 0.15 -7.76
CA LYS A 13 -9.76 0.29 -7.34
C LYS A 13 -9.95 0.19 -5.82
N PHE A 14 -9.03 -0.47 -5.12
CA PHE A 14 -9.03 -0.59 -3.66
C PHE A 14 -8.25 0.55 -3.00
N THR A 15 -7.29 1.16 -3.71
CA THR A 15 -6.46 2.26 -3.19
C THR A 15 -6.90 3.64 -3.67
N SER A 16 -8.20 3.85 -3.91
CA SER A 16 -8.77 5.13 -4.41
C SER A 16 -8.13 5.65 -5.71
N GLY A 17 -7.66 4.76 -6.57
CA GLY A 17 -6.96 5.08 -7.81
C GLY A 17 -5.47 5.38 -7.65
N ALA A 18 -4.91 5.30 -6.44
CA ALA A 18 -3.51 5.64 -6.18
C ALA A 18 -2.55 4.68 -6.89
N GLU A 19 -1.60 5.24 -7.63
CA GLU A 19 -0.56 4.47 -8.32
C GLU A 19 0.64 4.14 -7.42
N LEU A 20 0.88 5.01 -6.44
CA LEU A 20 1.97 4.94 -5.49
C LEU A 20 1.42 5.24 -4.10
N VAL A 21 1.76 4.40 -3.13
CA VAL A 21 1.44 4.60 -1.72
C VAL A 21 2.73 4.62 -0.91
N GLU A 22 2.92 5.67 -0.11
CA GLU A 22 4.00 5.71 0.88
C GLU A 22 3.54 5.03 2.18
N VAL A 23 4.36 4.09 2.64
CA VAL A 23 4.12 3.26 3.83
C VAL A 23 5.39 3.21 4.67
N GLU A 24 5.26 3.30 5.99
CA GLU A 24 6.36 3.05 6.90
C GLU A 24 6.26 1.64 7.46
N ALA A 25 7.23 0.78 7.11
CA ALA A 25 7.26 -0.60 7.58
C ALA A 25 8.69 -1.16 7.58
N VAL A 26 8.91 -2.25 8.30
CA VAL A 26 10.18 -2.98 8.37
C VAL A 26 10.04 -4.35 7.70
N THR A 27 8.86 -4.97 7.76
CA THR A 27 8.58 -6.28 7.17
C THR A 27 7.49 -6.20 6.09
N LEU A 28 7.40 -7.23 5.24
CA LEU A 28 6.35 -7.33 4.23
C LEU A 28 4.95 -7.44 4.86
N GLU A 29 4.84 -8.15 5.97
CA GLU A 29 3.60 -8.31 6.73
C GLU A 29 3.08 -6.94 7.20
N GLU A 30 3.95 -6.13 7.82
CA GLU A 30 3.60 -4.76 8.24
C GLU A 30 3.16 -3.87 7.07
N VAL A 31 3.76 -4.03 5.87
CA VAL A 31 3.32 -3.29 4.67
C VAL A 31 1.88 -3.65 4.32
N LEU A 32 1.55 -4.95 4.33
CA LEU A 32 0.21 -5.43 4.00
C LEU A 32 -0.81 -4.96 5.02
N ASP A 33 -0.52 -5.11 6.31
CA ASP A 33 -1.41 -4.68 7.40
C ASP A 33 -1.67 -3.17 7.36
N THR A 34 -0.64 -2.38 7.04
CA THR A 34 -0.77 -0.92 6.93
C THR A 34 -1.58 -0.52 5.69
N LEU A 35 -1.40 -1.23 4.57
CA LEU A 35 -2.20 -0.98 3.36
C LEU A 35 -3.66 -1.33 3.58
N ASP A 36 -3.96 -2.48 4.18
CA ASP A 36 -5.32 -2.96 4.47
C ASP A 36 -6.03 -2.03 5.47
N SER A 37 -5.32 -1.57 6.51
CA SER A 37 -5.84 -0.61 7.47
C SER A 37 -6.18 0.76 6.85
N LYS A 38 -5.44 1.16 5.81
CA LYS A 38 -5.59 2.47 5.15
C LYS A 38 -6.57 2.41 3.97
N TYR A 39 -6.72 1.24 3.36
CA TYR A 39 -7.51 0.96 2.16
C TYR A 39 -8.23 -0.40 2.27
N PRO A 40 -9.23 -0.54 3.14
CA PRO A 40 -10.09 -1.73 3.19
C PRO A 40 -10.99 -1.82 1.95
#